data_AF-A0A8S1VNJ6-F1
#
_entry.id   AF-A0A8S1VNJ6-F1
#
_cell.length_a   1.000
_cell.length_b   1.000
_cell.length_c   1.000
_cell.angle_alpha   90.00
_cell.angle_beta   90.00
_cell.angle_gamma   90.00
#
_symmetry.space_group_name_H-M   'P 1'
#
loop_
_entity.id
_entity.type
_entity.pdbx_description
1 polymer ?
#
loop_
_entity_poly.entity_id
_entity_poly.type
_entity_poly.pdbx_seq_one_letter_code
_entity_poly.pdbx_strand_id
1 'polypeptide(L)'
;MLFKILFTVTLSAFVVKGISFDSSKHCSCSLLTEADCINQKSWCQWDPNDKECIDIYAICDSYTEAITCQVELGCFWNKNQECAEFTTCSDYTDKQCPSGLCKVVNETCTTLQVEKCSSKTTKDECNESYDSMDSHCQWSKASTCDSLPNIPSCGGLADFQDLCLESGCYYENGNCREKKCSDFAQTQCLLTYVSGSGNQYTYCSWNTDTNKCVEGTDASKIAQSNCNTYTLNNYRWSEDQKLCVACDDLDDNDLPNSYSIQLGVLLLTFILH
;
A
#
# COMPACT_ATOMS: atom_id res chain seq x y z
N MET A 1 -60.97 -18.63 28.30
CA MET A 1 -60.18 -17.47 27.83
C MET A 1 -58.72 -17.90 27.74
N LEU A 2 -58.21 -18.15 26.54
CA LEU A 2 -56.84 -18.62 26.28
C LEU A 2 -56.11 -17.51 25.51
N PHE A 3 -55.26 -16.76 26.19
CA PHE A 3 -54.39 -15.76 25.57
C PHE A 3 -53.20 -16.48 24.95
N LYS A 4 -53.19 -16.59 23.61
CA LYS A 4 -52.00 -16.96 22.84
C LYS A 4 -51.10 -15.73 22.73
N ILE A 5 -50.00 -15.71 23.47
CA ILE A 5 -48.92 -14.73 23.30
C ILE A 5 -48.10 -15.18 22.08
N LEU A 6 -48.20 -14.42 20.99
CA LEU A 6 -47.39 -14.59 19.79
C LEU A 6 -46.05 -13.88 20.04
N PHE A 7 -44.98 -14.64 20.31
CA PHE A 7 -43.62 -14.10 20.35
C PHE A 7 -43.11 -13.94 18.92
N THR A 8 -43.20 -12.74 18.38
CA THR A 8 -42.54 -12.37 17.12
C THR A 8 -41.07 -12.13 17.41
N VAL A 9 -40.24 -13.16 17.23
CA VAL A 9 -38.78 -13.00 17.27
C VAL A 9 -38.37 -12.35 15.94
N THR A 10 -38.14 -11.05 15.96
CA THR A 10 -37.49 -10.36 14.84
C THR A 10 -36.04 -10.82 14.77
N LEU A 11 -35.73 -11.65 13.78
CA LEU A 11 -34.38 -12.05 13.40
C LEU A 11 -33.66 -10.80 12.86
N SER A 12 -33.03 -10.01 13.74
CA SER A 12 -32.06 -9.02 13.30
C SER A 12 -30.87 -9.77 12.71
N ALA A 13 -30.70 -9.71 11.39
CA ALA A 13 -29.52 -10.21 10.73
C ALA A 13 -28.30 -9.45 11.29
N PHE A 14 -27.53 -10.11 12.15
CA PHE A 14 -26.22 -9.62 12.55
C PHE A 14 -25.34 -9.64 11.31
N VAL A 15 -25.09 -8.46 10.74
CA VAL A 15 -24.06 -8.30 9.71
C VAL A 15 -22.73 -8.43 10.43
N VAL A 16 -22.14 -9.62 10.39
CA VAL A 16 -20.78 -9.83 10.88
C VAL A 16 -19.86 -9.10 9.90
N LYS A 17 -19.22 -8.04 10.37
CA LYS A 17 -18.28 -7.27 9.57
C LYS A 17 -16.99 -8.09 9.38
N GLY A 18 -16.52 -8.21 8.15
CA GLY A 18 -15.22 -8.82 7.86
C GLY A 18 -14.08 -8.07 8.54
N ILE A 19 -12.97 -8.78 8.80
CA ILE A 19 -11.74 -8.19 9.32
C ILE A 19 -11.02 -7.46 8.18
N SER A 20 -10.52 -6.26 8.47
CA SER A 20 -9.62 -5.53 7.59
C SER A 20 -8.26 -5.33 8.24
N PHE A 21 -7.21 -5.35 7.43
CA PHE A 21 -5.84 -5.05 7.82
C PHE A 21 -5.37 -3.78 7.10
N ASP A 22 -4.47 -3.04 7.73
CA ASP A 22 -3.87 -1.84 7.18
C ASP A 22 -2.39 -2.12 6.86
N SER A 23 -2.05 -2.17 5.57
CA SER A 23 -0.69 -2.40 5.10
C SER A 23 0.24 -1.21 5.30
N SER A 24 -0.26 -0.08 5.81
CA SER A 24 0.58 1.02 6.30
C SER A 24 0.80 0.97 7.80
N LYS A 25 0.47 -0.16 8.43
CA LYS A 25 0.72 -0.38 9.84
C LYS A 25 1.31 -1.77 10.06
N HIS A 26 2.11 -1.91 11.11
CA HIS A 26 2.63 -3.19 11.56
C HIS A 26 2.65 -3.24 13.09
N CYS A 27 2.69 -4.44 13.66
CA CYS A 27 3.02 -4.63 15.07
C CYS A 27 4.35 -3.96 15.38
N SER A 28 4.44 -3.30 16.53
CA SER A 28 5.72 -2.78 17.00
C SER A 28 6.78 -3.88 17.05
N CYS A 29 8.01 -3.57 16.65
CA CYS A 29 9.11 -4.54 16.65
C CYS A 29 9.28 -5.19 18.03
N SER A 30 9.10 -4.41 19.10
CA SER A 30 9.15 -4.87 20.49
C SER A 30 8.17 -6.02 20.83
N LEU A 31 7.12 -6.21 20.02
CA LEU A 31 6.11 -7.26 20.21
C LEU A 31 6.43 -8.55 19.43
N LEU A 32 7.47 -8.56 18.60
CA LEU A 32 7.82 -9.68 17.74
C LEU A 32 8.76 -10.69 18.43
N THR A 33 8.58 -11.96 18.10
CA THR A 33 9.52 -13.02 18.49
C THR A 33 10.80 -12.94 17.67
N GLU A 34 11.90 -13.58 18.09
CA GLU A 34 13.14 -13.66 17.29
C GLU A 34 12.87 -14.17 15.87
N ALA A 35 12.09 -15.25 15.75
CA ALA A 35 11.75 -15.84 14.46
C ALA A 35 10.90 -14.90 13.59
N ASP A 36 9.93 -14.20 14.19
CA ASP A 36 9.12 -13.22 13.46
C ASP A 36 9.97 -12.01 13.04
N CYS A 37 10.77 -11.46 13.96
CA CYS A 37 11.66 -10.34 13.70
C CYS A 37 12.63 -10.60 12.55
N ILE A 38 13.28 -11.78 12.52
CA ILE A 38 14.19 -12.19 11.44
C ILE A 38 13.49 -12.24 10.08
N ASN A 39 12.19 -12.53 10.07
CA ASN A 39 11.38 -12.56 8.85
C ASN A 39 10.88 -11.17 8.42
N GLN A 40 10.87 -10.17 9.32
CA GLN A 40 10.39 -8.80 9.06
C GLN A 40 11.51 -7.79 8.76
N LYS A 41 12.36 -8.12 7.78
CA LYS A 41 13.59 -7.37 7.45
C LYS A 41 13.38 -5.97 6.87
N SER A 42 12.14 -5.57 6.62
CA SER A 42 11.79 -4.30 6.00
C SER A 42 11.51 -3.18 7.00
N TRP A 43 11.23 -3.50 8.26
CA TRP A 43 11.00 -2.52 9.32
C TRP A 43 11.54 -2.93 10.69
N CYS A 44 11.90 -4.20 10.91
CA CYS A 44 12.50 -4.67 12.16
C CYS A 44 13.82 -5.42 11.98
N GLN A 45 14.72 -5.27 12.95
CA GLN A 45 15.97 -6.03 13.05
C GLN A 45 16.10 -6.67 14.44
N TRP A 46 16.59 -7.91 14.50
CA TRP A 46 16.90 -8.58 15.76
C TRP A 46 18.27 -8.14 16.29
N ASP A 47 18.32 -7.64 17.53
CA ASP A 47 19.56 -7.42 18.25
C ASP A 47 19.95 -8.68 19.04
N PRO A 48 21.04 -9.38 18.66
CA PRO A 48 21.46 -10.59 19.36
C PRO A 48 22.05 -10.32 20.76
N ASN A 49 22.47 -9.09 21.06
CA ASN A 49 23.06 -8.73 22.35
C ASN A 49 21.97 -8.53 23.40
N ASP A 50 20.97 -7.71 23.07
CA ASP A 50 19.87 -7.36 23.98
C ASP A 50 18.69 -8.33 23.88
N LYS A 51 18.71 -9.23 22.88
CA LYS A 51 17.67 -10.25 22.62
C LYS A 51 16.29 -9.62 22.46
N GLU A 52 16.27 -8.53 21.71
CA GLU A 52 15.06 -7.78 21.40
C GLU A 52 15.02 -7.44 19.90
N CYS A 53 13.84 -7.06 19.45
CA CYS A 53 13.58 -6.68 18.07
C CYS A 53 13.36 -5.17 18.01
N ILE A 54 14.15 -4.48 17.18
CA ILE A 54 14.23 -3.01 17.10
C ILE A 54 13.88 -2.50 15.69
N ASP A 55 13.45 -1.24 15.56
CA ASP A 55 13.05 -0.64 14.28
C ASP A 55 14.24 -0.37 13.32
N ILE A 56 14.03 -0.53 12.01
CA ILE A 56 15.05 -0.33 10.94
C ILE A 56 15.20 1.13 10.49
N TYR A 57 14.13 1.94 10.56
CA TYR A 57 14.02 3.25 9.90
C TYR A 57 15.00 4.33 10.39
N ALA A 58 15.80 4.04 11.42
CA ALA A 58 16.73 4.99 11.99
C ALA A 58 18.00 5.25 11.15
N ILE A 59 18.12 4.75 9.90
CA ILE A 59 19.47 4.63 9.31
C ILE A 59 19.58 4.60 7.76
N CYS A 60 18.99 5.54 6.99
CA CYS A 60 19.46 5.71 5.58
C CYS A 60 21.00 5.85 5.53
N ASP A 61 21.56 6.59 6.51
CA ASP A 61 22.99 6.78 6.72
C ASP A 61 23.76 5.48 7.06
N SER A 62 23.10 4.36 7.40
CA SER A 62 23.78 3.07 7.61
C SER A 62 24.21 2.40 6.31
N TYR A 63 23.54 2.73 5.21
CA TYR A 63 23.82 2.13 3.91
C TYR A 63 25.02 2.84 3.29
N THR A 64 26.18 2.23 3.42
CA THR A 64 27.45 2.76 2.93
C THR A 64 27.75 2.38 1.47
N GLU A 65 26.89 1.56 0.85
CA GLU A 65 27.03 1.13 -0.55
C GLU A 65 25.75 1.37 -1.35
N ALA A 66 25.90 1.83 -2.60
CA ALA A 66 24.79 2.11 -3.51
C ALA A 66 23.82 0.95 -3.69
N ILE A 67 24.35 -0.29 -3.75
CA ILE A 67 23.52 -1.49 -3.94
C ILE A 67 22.68 -1.83 -2.71
N THR A 68 23.08 -1.33 -1.53
CA THR A 68 22.38 -1.56 -0.27
C THR A 68 21.40 -0.45 0.07
N CYS A 69 21.45 0.68 -0.62
CA CYS A 69 20.57 1.81 -0.40
C CYS A 69 19.13 1.48 -0.84
N GLN A 70 18.24 1.32 0.13
CA GLN A 70 16.89 0.80 -0.08
C GLN A 70 15.92 1.89 -0.56
N VAL A 71 15.73 1.98 -1.87
CA VAL A 71 14.77 2.91 -2.51
C VAL A 71 13.34 2.71 -1.99
N GLU A 72 12.96 1.46 -1.72
CA GLU A 72 11.64 1.13 -1.16
C GLU A 72 11.43 1.76 0.23
N LEU A 73 12.52 2.00 0.97
CA LEU A 73 12.51 2.66 2.29
C LEU A 73 12.59 4.20 2.20
N GLY A 74 12.46 4.78 1.01
CA GLY A 74 12.60 6.23 0.81
C GLY A 74 14.05 6.72 0.89
N CYS A 75 15.03 5.81 0.94
CA CYS A 75 16.45 6.14 0.91
C CYS A 75 16.98 6.07 -0.53
N PHE A 76 17.64 7.13 -0.98
CA PHE A 76 18.15 7.24 -2.34
C PHE A 76 19.65 7.54 -2.33
N TRP A 77 20.38 6.85 -3.21
CA TRP A 77 21.82 7.06 -3.35
C TRP A 77 22.11 8.32 -4.15
N ASN A 78 22.71 9.32 -3.52
CA ASN A 78 22.91 10.64 -4.10
C ASN A 78 24.30 10.82 -4.77
N LYS A 79 24.53 11.99 -5.38
CA LYS A 79 25.81 12.37 -6.03
C LYS A 79 27.01 12.41 -5.08
N ASN A 80 26.76 12.60 -3.78
CA ASN A 80 27.80 12.63 -2.76
C ASN A 80 28.25 11.22 -2.36
N GLN A 81 27.70 10.17 -2.97
CA GLN A 81 27.97 8.76 -2.64
C GLN A 81 27.49 8.41 -1.23
N GLU A 82 26.33 8.94 -0.88
CA GLU A 82 25.67 8.71 0.40
C GLU A 82 24.24 8.23 0.14
N CYS A 83 23.76 7.34 1.00
CA CYS A 83 22.36 6.95 1.02
C CYS A 83 21.63 7.88 1.99
N ALA A 84 20.70 8.68 1.49
CA ALA A 84 19.97 9.67 2.28
C ALA A 84 18.52 9.78 1.82
N GLU A 85 17.69 10.45 2.62
CA GLU A 85 16.32 10.79 2.21
C GLU A 85 16.30 11.70 0.98
N PHE A 86 15.21 11.64 0.21
CA PHE A 86 15.02 12.52 -0.94
C PHE A 86 14.87 13.99 -0.56
N THR A 87 15.61 14.85 -1.27
CA THR A 87 15.57 16.31 -1.12
C THR A 87 15.12 16.99 -2.42
N THR A 88 15.90 16.83 -3.48
CA THR A 88 15.68 17.45 -4.79
C THR A 88 16.34 16.62 -5.89
N CYS A 89 15.74 16.62 -7.08
CA CYS A 89 16.28 15.91 -8.25
C CYS A 89 17.70 16.33 -8.63
N SER A 90 18.11 17.55 -8.28
CA SER A 90 19.46 18.05 -8.52
C SER A 90 20.54 17.24 -7.80
N ASP A 91 20.18 16.47 -6.78
CA ASP A 91 21.12 15.75 -5.92
C ASP A 91 21.48 14.38 -6.50
N TYR A 92 20.87 14.00 -7.63
CA TYR A 92 21.00 12.66 -8.24
C TYR A 92 21.57 12.71 -9.66
N THR A 93 22.39 11.73 -10.00
CA THR A 93 22.86 11.52 -11.38
C THR A 93 21.72 10.99 -12.25
N ASP A 94 21.92 10.96 -13.57
CA ASP A 94 21.03 10.26 -14.50
C ASP A 94 20.81 8.79 -14.11
N LYS A 95 21.87 8.11 -13.67
CA LYS A 95 21.83 6.69 -13.27
C LYS A 95 21.15 6.43 -11.93
N GLN A 96 21.05 7.45 -11.10
CA GLN A 96 20.50 7.38 -9.73
C GLN A 96 19.23 8.21 -9.61
N CYS A 97 18.64 8.63 -10.73
CA CYS A 97 17.51 9.54 -10.73
C CYS A 97 16.27 8.85 -10.15
N PRO A 98 15.69 9.35 -9.05
CA PRO A 98 14.53 8.73 -8.41
C PRO A 98 13.32 8.71 -9.35
N SER A 99 12.96 7.54 -9.85
CA SER A 99 11.78 7.36 -10.72
C SER A 99 10.51 7.73 -9.94
N GLY A 100 9.56 8.39 -10.61
CA GLY A 100 8.29 8.85 -10.01
C GLY A 100 8.40 10.17 -9.22
N LEU A 101 9.61 10.60 -8.84
CA LEU A 101 9.86 11.93 -8.26
C LEU A 101 10.58 12.86 -9.24
N CYS A 102 11.42 12.27 -10.09
CA CYS A 102 12.30 12.96 -11.02
C CYS A 102 12.28 12.30 -12.40
N LYS A 103 12.77 13.03 -13.41
CA LYS A 103 12.97 12.52 -14.78
C LYS A 103 14.35 12.90 -15.29
N VAL A 104 14.97 11.97 -16.00
CA VAL A 104 16.22 12.23 -16.73
C VAL A 104 15.90 12.96 -18.03
N VAL A 105 16.45 14.15 -18.19
CA VAL A 105 16.38 14.95 -19.41
C VAL A 105 17.80 15.35 -19.78
N ASN A 106 18.27 14.94 -20.97
CA ASN A 106 19.63 15.22 -21.45
C ASN A 106 20.70 14.87 -20.40
N GLU A 107 20.69 13.63 -19.91
CA GLU A 107 21.65 13.12 -18.90
C GLU A 107 21.62 13.87 -17.55
N THR A 108 20.57 14.67 -17.30
CA THR A 108 20.40 15.41 -16.05
C THR A 108 19.13 14.94 -15.34
N CYS A 109 19.24 14.59 -14.07
CA CYS A 109 18.07 14.34 -13.23
C CYS A 109 17.40 15.67 -12.88
N THR A 110 16.15 15.84 -13.31
CA THR A 110 15.40 17.08 -13.18
C THR A 110 14.03 16.82 -12.58
N THR A 111 13.42 17.86 -11.99
CA THR A 111 12.05 17.78 -11.50
C THR A 111 11.08 17.44 -12.63
N LEU A 112 10.14 16.54 -12.35
CA LEU A 112 9.06 16.20 -13.27
C LEU A 112 8.36 17.47 -13.77
N GLN A 113 8.31 17.62 -15.09
CA GLN A 113 7.50 18.66 -15.72
C GLN A 113 6.07 18.14 -15.77
N VAL A 114 5.15 18.89 -15.16
CA VAL A 114 3.72 18.56 -15.16
C VAL A 114 3.03 19.36 -16.26
N GLU A 115 2.22 18.66 -17.06
CA GLU A 115 1.49 19.21 -18.19
C GLU A 115 0.11 18.58 -18.24
N LYS A 116 -0.90 19.36 -18.62
CA LYS A 116 -2.27 18.82 -18.67
C LYS A 116 -2.35 17.63 -19.61
N CYS A 117 -2.86 16.49 -19.16
CA CYS A 117 -3.01 15.30 -20.03
C CYS A 117 -3.80 15.61 -21.29
N SER A 118 -4.84 16.44 -21.18
CA SER A 118 -5.67 16.88 -22.30
C SER A 118 -4.91 17.64 -23.40
N SER A 119 -3.66 18.05 -23.17
CA SER A 119 -2.79 18.69 -24.17
C SER A 119 -2.09 17.69 -25.09
N LYS A 120 -2.04 16.41 -24.71
CA LYS A 120 -1.35 15.35 -25.45
C LYS A 120 -2.25 14.75 -26.50
N THR A 121 -1.72 14.60 -27.70
CA THR A 121 -2.51 14.19 -28.88
C THR A 121 -2.16 12.80 -29.40
N THR A 122 -1.07 12.22 -28.88
CA THR A 122 -0.63 10.86 -29.22
C THR A 122 -0.53 10.01 -27.96
N LYS A 123 -0.65 8.70 -28.16
CA LYS A 123 -0.53 7.71 -27.07
C LYS A 123 0.83 7.78 -26.37
N ASP A 124 1.91 7.90 -27.14
CA ASP A 124 3.27 7.91 -26.61
C ASP A 124 3.51 9.16 -25.78
N GLU A 125 3.16 10.34 -26.29
CA GLU A 125 3.25 11.60 -25.53
C GLU A 125 2.41 11.56 -24.24
N CYS A 126 1.23 10.96 -24.32
CA CYS A 126 0.34 10.84 -23.17
C CYS A 126 0.96 9.99 -22.07
N ASN A 127 1.35 8.75 -22.39
CA ASN A 127 1.83 7.79 -21.40
C ASN A 127 3.22 8.16 -20.81
N GLU A 128 3.92 9.14 -21.40
CA GLU A 128 5.19 9.66 -20.88
C GLU A 128 5.05 10.96 -20.05
N SER A 129 3.82 11.45 -19.86
CA SER A 129 3.53 12.75 -19.23
C SER A 129 2.87 12.60 -17.86
N TYR A 130 2.95 13.67 -17.07
CA TYR A 130 2.37 13.76 -15.73
C TYR A 130 1.47 14.99 -15.65
N ASP A 131 0.27 14.85 -15.09
CA ASP A 131 -0.69 15.95 -14.92
C ASP A 131 -0.39 16.74 -13.64
N SER A 132 0.14 16.06 -12.62
CA SER A 132 0.60 16.61 -11.36
C SER A 132 1.67 15.70 -10.73
N MET A 133 2.13 15.98 -9.52
CA MET A 133 3.00 15.05 -8.78
C MET A 133 2.26 13.78 -8.35
N ASP A 134 0.94 13.88 -8.17
CA ASP A 134 0.09 12.79 -7.67
C ASP A 134 -0.69 12.09 -8.78
N SER A 135 -0.49 12.49 -10.04
CA SER A 135 -1.20 11.92 -11.18
C SER A 135 -0.35 11.89 -12.45
N HIS A 136 -0.48 10.78 -13.18
CA HIS A 136 0.13 10.56 -14.47
C HIS A 136 -0.93 10.62 -15.59
N CYS A 137 -0.46 10.76 -16.82
CA CYS A 137 -1.32 10.75 -17.99
C CYS A 137 -1.41 9.35 -18.58
N GLN A 138 -2.63 8.94 -18.96
CA GLN A 138 -2.86 7.63 -19.54
C GLN A 138 -3.79 7.73 -20.75
N TRP A 139 -3.40 7.06 -21.83
CA TRP A 139 -4.19 7.00 -23.05
C TRP A 139 -5.36 6.03 -22.90
N SER A 140 -6.59 6.54 -23.03
CA SER A 140 -7.82 5.78 -22.83
C SER A 140 -8.27 5.04 -24.08
N LYS A 141 -9.20 4.09 -23.90
CA LYS A 141 -9.90 3.42 -25.02
C LYS A 141 -10.67 4.40 -25.92
N ALA A 142 -11.07 5.56 -25.40
CA ALA A 142 -11.75 6.60 -26.16
C ALA A 142 -10.80 7.41 -27.07
N SER A 143 -9.51 7.04 -27.14
CA SER A 143 -8.47 7.79 -27.87
C SER A 143 -8.30 9.22 -27.35
N THR A 144 -8.42 9.39 -26.04
CA THR A 144 -8.15 10.62 -25.30
C THR A 144 -7.01 10.39 -24.31
N CYS A 145 -6.33 11.46 -23.93
CA CYS A 145 -5.32 11.43 -22.88
C CYS A 145 -5.92 11.98 -21.59
N ASP A 146 -6.10 11.10 -20.60
CA ASP A 146 -6.81 11.40 -19.37
C ASP A 146 -5.84 11.35 -18.17
N SER A 147 -6.15 12.14 -17.15
CA SER A 147 -5.38 12.20 -15.90
C SER A 147 -5.82 11.06 -14.97
N LEU A 148 -4.86 10.25 -14.52
CA LEU A 148 -5.06 9.20 -13.55
C LEU A 148 -4.20 9.46 -12.31
N PRO A 149 -4.75 9.34 -11.09
CA PRO A 149 -3.92 9.39 -9.89
C PRO A 149 -2.90 8.25 -9.89
N ASN A 150 -1.74 8.45 -9.24
CA ASN A 150 -0.67 7.45 -9.17
C ASN A 150 -1.11 6.14 -8.51
N ILE A 151 -2.10 6.21 -7.61
CA ILE A 151 -2.75 5.07 -6.99
C ILE A 151 -4.25 5.11 -7.36
N PRO A 152 -4.61 4.64 -8.57
CA PRO A 152 -5.99 4.71 -9.04
C PRO A 152 -6.87 3.72 -8.30
N SER A 153 -8.12 4.15 -8.04
CA SER A 153 -9.12 3.19 -7.61
C SER A 153 -9.52 2.29 -8.78
N CYS A 154 -9.89 1.04 -8.52
CA CYS A 154 -10.32 0.13 -9.58
C CYS A 154 -11.50 0.71 -10.38
N GLY A 155 -12.43 1.39 -9.72
CA GLY A 155 -13.53 2.09 -10.39
C GLY A 155 -13.11 3.16 -11.40
N GLY A 156 -11.94 3.79 -11.21
CA GLY A 156 -11.36 4.76 -12.14
C GLY A 156 -10.69 4.14 -13.38
N LEU A 157 -10.55 2.81 -13.42
CA LEU A 157 -9.81 2.09 -14.46
C LEU A 157 -10.70 1.43 -15.52
N ALA A 158 -12.00 1.78 -15.59
CA ALA A 158 -12.94 1.18 -16.53
C ALA A 158 -12.49 1.31 -18.01
N ASP A 159 -11.92 2.46 -18.35
CA ASP A 159 -11.40 2.75 -19.70
C ASP A 159 -9.97 2.23 -19.94
N PHE A 160 -9.34 1.61 -18.94
CA PHE A 160 -7.94 1.19 -18.95
C PHE A 160 -7.81 -0.29 -18.55
N GLN A 161 -8.30 -1.19 -19.39
CA GLN A 161 -8.38 -2.63 -19.06
C GLN A 161 -7.04 -3.27 -18.66
N ASP A 162 -5.96 -2.97 -19.39
CA ASP A 162 -4.65 -3.54 -19.07
C ASP A 162 -4.18 -3.06 -17.69
N LEU A 163 -4.31 -1.75 -17.44
CA LEU A 163 -3.99 -1.15 -16.15
C LEU A 163 -4.89 -1.66 -15.01
N CYS A 164 -6.17 -1.91 -15.28
CA CYS A 164 -7.10 -2.55 -14.34
C CYS A 164 -6.57 -3.93 -13.90
N LEU A 165 -6.14 -4.75 -14.85
CA LEU A 165 -5.62 -6.10 -14.56
C LEU A 165 -4.25 -6.05 -13.86
N GLU A 166 -3.35 -5.16 -14.30
CA GLU A 166 -2.03 -4.94 -13.71
C GLU A 166 -2.13 -4.39 -12.27
N SER A 167 -3.11 -3.53 -11.99
CA SER A 167 -3.41 -3.02 -10.65
C SER A 167 -4.09 -4.06 -9.75
N GLY A 168 -4.22 -5.31 -10.21
CA GLY A 168 -4.79 -6.41 -9.42
C GLY A 168 -6.32 -6.38 -9.31
N CYS A 169 -7.02 -5.49 -10.03
CA CYS A 169 -8.47 -5.38 -10.02
C CYS A 169 -9.16 -6.51 -10.81
N TYR A 170 -10.49 -6.49 -10.83
CA TYR A 170 -11.32 -7.41 -11.60
C TYR A 170 -12.00 -6.66 -12.74
N TYR A 171 -11.75 -7.10 -13.98
CA TYR A 171 -12.36 -6.51 -15.18
C TYR A 171 -13.46 -7.43 -15.73
N GLU A 172 -14.69 -6.93 -15.82
CA GLU A 172 -15.82 -7.68 -16.37
C GLU A 172 -16.84 -6.73 -17.01
N ASN A 173 -17.32 -7.08 -18.20
CA ASN A 173 -18.38 -6.33 -18.92
C ASN A 173 -18.09 -4.83 -19.08
N GLY A 174 -16.83 -4.46 -19.36
CA GLY A 174 -16.44 -3.06 -19.54
C GLY A 174 -16.24 -2.28 -18.24
N ASN A 175 -16.43 -2.91 -17.08
CA ASN A 175 -16.21 -2.30 -15.77
C ASN A 175 -14.95 -2.86 -15.13
N CYS A 176 -14.21 -1.98 -14.47
CA CYS A 176 -13.16 -2.36 -13.55
C CYS A 176 -13.67 -2.16 -12.11
N ARG A 177 -13.52 -3.19 -11.27
CA ARG A 177 -13.92 -3.15 -9.86
C ARG A 177 -12.90 -3.83 -8.97
N GLU A 178 -13.02 -3.59 -7.68
CA GLU A 178 -12.24 -4.30 -6.68
C GLU A 178 -12.58 -5.79 -6.68
N LYS A 179 -11.57 -6.60 -6.43
CA LYS A 179 -11.80 -8.00 -6.11
C LYS A 179 -12.44 -8.11 -4.74
N LYS A 180 -13.40 -9.01 -4.62
CA LYS A 180 -14.04 -9.43 -3.37
C LYS A 180 -13.56 -10.83 -3.05
N CYS A 181 -13.66 -11.24 -1.79
CA CYS A 181 -13.29 -12.61 -1.41
C CYS A 181 -13.97 -13.66 -2.30
N SER A 182 -15.23 -13.44 -2.68
CA SER A 182 -15.99 -14.35 -3.56
C SER A 182 -15.41 -14.53 -4.98
N ASP A 183 -14.48 -13.68 -5.41
CA ASP A 183 -13.84 -13.78 -6.73
C ASP A 183 -12.66 -14.76 -6.74
N PHE A 184 -12.19 -15.21 -5.57
CA PHE A 184 -10.99 -16.03 -5.45
C PHE A 184 -11.28 -17.53 -5.38
N ALA A 185 -10.42 -18.30 -6.05
CA ALA A 185 -10.34 -19.74 -5.85
C ALA A 185 -9.70 -20.08 -4.50
N GLN A 186 -9.80 -21.34 -4.06
CA GLN A 186 -9.31 -21.79 -2.76
C GLN A 186 -7.86 -21.41 -2.47
N THR A 187 -6.97 -21.59 -3.44
CA THR A 187 -5.53 -21.30 -3.29
C THR A 187 -5.20 -19.82 -3.22
N GLN A 188 -6.15 -18.94 -3.56
CA GLN A 188 -6.00 -17.49 -3.57
C GLN A 188 -6.83 -16.81 -2.47
N CYS A 189 -7.55 -17.59 -1.66
CA CYS A 189 -8.50 -17.09 -0.66
C CYS A 189 -7.78 -16.66 0.62
N LEU A 190 -7.20 -15.46 0.58
CA LEU A 190 -6.28 -14.98 1.61
C LEU A 190 -6.58 -13.54 1.98
N LEU A 191 -6.38 -12.64 1.02
CA LEU A 191 -6.52 -11.21 1.18
C LEU A 191 -7.05 -10.62 -0.12
N THR A 192 -7.82 -9.54 0.01
CA THR A 192 -8.17 -8.70 -1.13
C THR A 192 -7.99 -7.23 -0.81
N TYR A 193 -7.47 -6.47 -1.75
CA TYR A 193 -7.25 -5.04 -1.59
C TYR A 193 -8.59 -4.28 -1.60
N VAL A 194 -8.73 -3.31 -0.70
CA VAL A 194 -9.86 -2.38 -0.66
C VAL A 194 -9.43 -1.12 -1.41
N SER A 195 -9.88 -0.97 -2.65
CA SER A 195 -9.44 0.15 -3.47
C SER A 195 -9.97 1.51 -2.98
N GLY A 196 -9.18 2.56 -3.20
CA GLY A 196 -9.44 3.92 -2.70
C GLY A 196 -9.12 4.13 -1.22
N SER A 197 -8.75 3.08 -0.49
CA SER A 197 -8.32 3.17 0.91
C SER A 197 -6.83 3.43 1.09
N GLY A 198 -6.05 3.39 0.00
CA GLY A 198 -4.59 3.46 0.01
C GLY A 198 -3.96 2.14 0.47
N ASN A 199 -4.28 1.70 1.68
CA ASN A 199 -3.56 0.65 2.39
C ASN A 199 -4.44 -0.43 3.05
N GLN A 200 -5.76 -0.43 2.84
CA GLN A 200 -6.61 -1.42 3.51
C GLN A 200 -6.83 -2.69 2.68
N TYR A 201 -6.82 -3.83 3.37
CA TYR A 201 -7.06 -5.15 2.81
C TYR A 201 -8.13 -5.87 3.61
N THR A 202 -9.05 -6.55 2.94
CA THR A 202 -10.04 -7.42 3.59
C THR A 202 -9.48 -8.82 3.73
N TYR A 203 -9.59 -9.38 4.93
CA TYR A 203 -9.27 -10.78 5.18
C TYR A 203 -10.26 -11.70 4.48
N CYS A 204 -9.76 -12.69 3.76
CA CYS A 204 -10.57 -13.71 3.11
C CYS A 204 -10.24 -15.08 3.69
N SER A 205 -11.26 -15.91 3.90
CA SER A 205 -11.08 -17.30 4.35
C SER A 205 -11.93 -18.27 3.55
N TRP A 206 -11.39 -19.46 3.30
CA TRP A 206 -12.10 -20.49 2.55
C TRP A 206 -13.16 -21.12 3.42
N ASN A 207 -14.42 -20.97 3.03
CA ASN A 207 -15.54 -21.63 3.68
C ASN A 207 -15.72 -23.02 3.08
N THR A 208 -15.34 -24.05 3.84
CA THR A 208 -15.42 -25.46 3.42
C THR A 208 -16.86 -25.95 3.20
N ASP A 209 -17.84 -25.37 3.90
CA ASP A 209 -19.24 -25.79 3.81
C ASP A 209 -19.88 -25.33 2.49
N THR A 210 -19.48 -24.15 2.00
CA THR A 210 -20.00 -23.57 0.75
C THR A 210 -19.05 -23.75 -0.43
N ASN A 211 -17.84 -24.26 -0.19
CA ASN A 211 -16.76 -24.38 -1.17
C ASN A 211 -16.49 -23.06 -1.91
N LYS A 212 -16.48 -21.95 -1.15
CA LYS A 212 -16.30 -20.60 -1.65
C LYS A 212 -15.41 -19.80 -0.72
N CYS A 213 -14.72 -18.83 -1.30
CA CYS A 213 -13.98 -17.84 -0.54
C CYS A 213 -14.93 -16.75 -0.04
N VAL A 214 -14.87 -16.43 1.25
CA VAL A 214 -15.73 -15.45 1.91
C VAL A 214 -14.90 -14.49 2.75
N GLU A 215 -15.48 -13.36 3.15
CA GLU A 215 -14.84 -12.46 4.11
C GLU A 215 -14.60 -13.21 5.42
N GLY A 216 -13.36 -13.18 5.90
CA GLY A 216 -12.96 -13.76 7.16
C GLY A 216 -13.35 -12.85 8.31
N THR A 217 -13.95 -13.45 9.34
CA THR A 217 -14.45 -12.72 10.52
C THR A 217 -13.68 -13.08 11.79
N ASP A 218 -12.67 -13.93 11.68
CA ASP A 218 -11.95 -14.51 12.79
C ASP A 218 -10.50 -14.85 12.40
N ALA A 219 -9.57 -13.95 12.71
CA ALA A 219 -8.15 -14.11 12.44
C ALA A 219 -7.50 -15.16 13.35
N SER A 220 -8.11 -15.52 14.50
CA SER A 220 -7.52 -16.46 15.47
C SER A 220 -7.28 -17.86 14.88
N LYS A 221 -7.98 -18.18 13.79
CA LYS A 221 -7.87 -19.43 13.03
C LYS A 221 -6.72 -19.45 12.02
N ILE A 222 -6.01 -18.34 11.83
CA ILE A 222 -4.85 -18.29 10.95
C ILE A 222 -3.72 -19.08 11.61
N ALA A 223 -3.12 -20.01 10.85
CA ALA A 223 -2.02 -20.83 11.33
C ALA A 223 -0.80 -19.98 11.71
N GLN A 224 -0.02 -20.44 12.70
CA GLN A 224 1.20 -19.77 13.19
C GLN A 224 2.10 -19.25 12.08
N SER A 225 2.44 -20.11 11.12
CA SER A 225 3.35 -19.77 10.01
C SER A 225 2.86 -18.63 9.13
N ASN A 226 1.57 -18.31 9.18
CA ASN A 226 0.92 -17.35 8.31
C ASN A 226 0.36 -16.15 9.06
N CYS A 227 0.41 -16.13 10.40
CA CYS A 227 -0.26 -15.11 11.20
C CYS A 227 0.21 -13.70 10.84
N ASN A 228 1.53 -13.45 10.87
CA ASN A 228 2.07 -12.14 10.49
C ASN A 228 1.81 -11.83 9.01
N THR A 229 2.20 -12.74 8.11
CA THR A 229 2.11 -12.50 6.65
C THR A 229 0.68 -12.29 6.16
N TYR A 230 -0.29 -13.10 6.59
CA TYR A 230 -1.67 -13.01 6.10
C TYR A 230 -2.47 -11.90 6.76
N THR A 231 -1.94 -11.30 7.81
CA THR A 231 -2.57 -10.13 8.45
C THR A 231 -1.84 -8.84 8.13
N LEU A 232 -0.90 -8.87 7.18
CA LEU A 232 -0.04 -7.73 6.84
C LEU A 232 0.63 -7.16 8.09
N ASN A 233 1.04 -8.06 8.99
CA ASN A 233 1.73 -7.76 10.24
C ASN A 233 0.90 -6.94 11.23
N ASN A 234 -0.43 -6.87 11.06
CA ASN A 234 -1.31 -6.22 12.04
C ASN A 234 -1.61 -7.16 13.23
N TYR A 235 -1.33 -8.45 13.09
CA TYR A 235 -1.52 -9.48 14.10
C TYR A 235 -0.22 -10.26 14.28
N ARG A 236 -0.04 -10.81 15.48
CA ARG A 236 1.10 -11.66 15.85
C ARG A 236 0.64 -13.00 16.39
N TRP A 237 1.50 -14.00 16.33
CA TRP A 237 1.22 -15.28 16.97
C TRP A 237 1.42 -15.15 18.49
N SER A 238 0.38 -15.47 19.26
CA SER A 238 0.49 -15.59 20.71
C SER A 238 0.87 -17.02 21.08
N GLU A 239 2.08 -17.22 21.59
CA GLU A 239 2.51 -18.53 22.08
C GLU A 239 1.70 -19.03 23.28
N ASP A 240 1.21 -18.10 24.13
CA ASP A 240 0.40 -18.43 25.29
C ASP A 240 -1.00 -18.89 24.90
N GLN A 241 -1.63 -18.20 23.93
CA GLN A 241 -2.99 -18.51 23.50
C GLN A 241 -3.04 -19.55 22.38
N LYS A 242 -1.91 -19.81 21.70
CA LYS A 242 -1.82 -20.62 20.47
C LYS A 242 -2.79 -20.15 19.39
N LEU A 243 -2.91 -18.82 19.24
CA LEU A 243 -3.81 -18.14 18.32
C LEU A 243 -3.11 -16.93 17.69
N CYS A 244 -3.57 -16.54 16.51
CA CYS A 244 -3.20 -15.27 15.88
C CYS A 244 -4.02 -14.14 16.52
N VAL A 245 -3.35 -13.21 17.20
CA VAL A 245 -3.99 -12.15 17.98
C VAL A 245 -3.63 -10.78 17.42
N ALA A 246 -4.56 -9.83 17.50
CA ALA A 246 -4.27 -8.45 17.10
C ALA A 246 -3.13 -7.90 17.95
N CYS A 247 -2.29 -7.07 17.34
CA CYS A 247 -1.33 -6.31 18.12
C CYS A 247 -2.04 -5.17 18.82
N ASP A 248 -1.74 -5.01 20.12
CA ASP A 248 -2.35 -3.98 20.96
C ASP A 248 -1.90 -2.58 20.51
N ASP A 249 -0.67 -2.50 20.00
CA ASP A 249 -0.07 -1.30 19.41
C ASP A 249 0.39 -1.61 17.98
N LEU A 250 -0.03 -0.72 17.06
CA LEU A 250 0.40 -0.71 15.67
C LEU A 250 1.22 0.54 15.42
N ASP A 251 2.45 0.34 14.96
CA ASP A 251 3.28 1.41 14.44
C ASP A 251 2.91 1.65 12.99
N ASP A 252 2.99 2.92 12.55
CA ASP A 252 2.86 3.23 11.14
C ASP A 252 4.08 2.67 10.41
N ASN A 253 3.85 2.08 9.25
CA ASN A 253 4.88 1.82 8.26
C ASN A 253 5.29 3.20 7.74
N ASP A 254 6.02 3.96 8.56
CA ASP A 254 6.70 5.19 8.17
C ASP A 254 7.86 4.81 7.24
N LEU A 255 7.51 4.25 6.09
CA LEU A 255 8.21 4.54 4.86
C LEU A 255 7.83 5.99 4.53
N PRO A 256 8.76 6.92 4.29
CA PRO A 256 8.48 8.30 3.88
C PRO A 256 7.69 8.46 2.57
N ASN A 257 7.02 7.42 2.06
CA ASN A 257 6.44 7.35 0.73
C ASN A 257 5.01 7.90 0.64
N SER A 258 4.47 8.51 1.69
CA SER A 258 3.47 9.56 1.51
C SER A 258 4.18 10.92 1.52
N TYR A 259 4.79 11.28 0.39
CA TYR A 259 5.06 12.69 0.08
C TYR A 259 3.72 13.43 -0.10
N SER A 260 2.93 13.54 0.97
CA SER A 260 2.10 14.72 1.15
C SER A 260 3.09 15.86 1.33
N ILE A 261 3.56 16.42 0.22
CA ILE A 261 4.23 17.72 0.24
C ILE A 261 3.16 18.66 0.80
N GLN A 262 3.17 18.84 2.13
CA GLN A 262 2.65 20.06 2.72
C GLN A 262 3.53 21.16 2.17
N LEU A 263 3.17 21.63 0.97
CA LEU A 263 3.54 22.95 0.49
C LEU A 263 2.98 23.90 1.54
N GLY A 264 3.80 24.17 2.56
CA GLY A 264 3.72 25.36 3.35
C GLY A 264 3.78 26.49 2.34
N VAL A 265 2.60 26.97 1.93
CA VAL A 265 2.42 28.21 1.19
C VAL A 265 2.96 29.29 2.10
N LEU A 266 4.27 29.53 2.02
CA LEU A 266 4.91 30.71 2.55
C LEU A 266 4.51 31.84 1.61
N LEU A 267 3.31 32.37 1.84
CA LEU A 267 2.85 33.64 1.28
C LEU A 267 3.74 34.75 1.88
N LEU A 268 4.93 34.91 1.31
CA LEU A 268 5.71 36.13 1.42
C LEU A 268 4.96 37.20 0.61
N THR A 269 3.99 37.85 1.24
CA THR A 269 3.50 39.15 0.80
C THR A 269 4.66 40.14 0.92
N PHE A 270 5.37 40.37 -0.18
CA PHE A 270 6.12 41.61 -0.39
C PHE A 270 5.10 42.75 -0.44
N ILE A 271 4.89 43.42 0.69
CA ILE A 271 4.33 44.76 0.70
C ILE A 271 5.49 45.69 0.35
N LEU A 272 5.54 46.12 -0.92
CA LEU A 272 6.29 47.29 -1.34
C LEU A 272 5.72 48.52 -0.62
N HIS A 273 6.57 49.21 0.12
CA HIS A 273 6.59 50.67 0.24
C HIS A 273 7.89 51.15 -0.40
#